data_AF-A0A661R7E8-F1
#
_entry.id   AF-A0A661R7E8-F1
#
_cell.length_a   1.000
_cell.length_b   1.000
_cell.length_c   1.000
_cell.angle_alpha   90.00
_cell.angle_beta   90.00
_cell.angle_gamma   90.00
#
_symmetry.space_group_name_H-M   'P 1'
#
loop_
_entity.id
_entity.type
_entity.pdbx_description
1 polymer ?
#
loop_
_entity_poly.entity_id
_entity_poly.type
_entity_poly.pdbx_seq_one_letter_code
_entity_poly.pdbx_strand_id
1 'polypeptide(L)'
;MPVVHFLNVGDGDCSIMEHGSGRITVLDICNGGSTTQKALLEALGRQLGIAKTGSGNYGMRKSPTEPISYIKELGGSKVFRFVLTHPDMDHMDGFKELCDEIGILNFWDSGVRKSKPDFSEGRYNEEDWDQYIKVRDGKCSGVTVVTAKAGSRFQYANRGEPDDRGDCLDIVAPDSGLVAAANESDDPNDASYVLVYRTCGGRIVFPGDAHDNTWKYVLT
;
A
#
# COMPACT_ATOMS: atom_id res chain seq x y z
N MET A 1 -8.28 1.68 20.75
CA MET A 1 -9.28 0.84 20.03
C MET A 1 -8.75 0.66 18.62
N PRO A 2 -8.84 -0.52 17.98
CA PRO A 2 -8.41 -0.64 16.61
C PRO A 2 -9.29 0.18 15.67
N VAL A 3 -8.68 0.85 14.69
CA VAL A 3 -9.37 1.70 13.70
C VAL A 3 -8.78 1.43 12.33
N VAL A 4 -9.64 1.38 11.31
CA VAL A 4 -9.23 1.30 9.90
C VAL A 4 -9.67 2.58 9.21
N HIS A 5 -8.74 3.24 8.54
CA HIS A 5 -8.94 4.44 7.76
C HIS A 5 -8.76 4.10 6.28
N PHE A 6 -9.80 4.31 5.48
CA PHE A 6 -9.72 4.24 4.03
C PHE A 6 -9.59 5.65 3.49
N LEU A 7 -8.43 5.98 2.94
CA LEU A 7 -8.18 7.33 2.46
C LEU A 7 -8.61 7.46 1.00
N ASN A 8 -9.26 8.58 0.70
CA ASN A 8 -9.51 8.98 -0.67
C ASN A 8 -8.24 9.64 -1.22
N VAL A 9 -7.37 8.89 -1.90
CA VAL A 9 -6.08 9.40 -2.40
C VAL A 9 -6.07 9.70 -3.90
N GLY A 10 -7.25 9.73 -4.53
CA GLY A 10 -7.37 9.99 -5.96
C GLY A 10 -7.38 8.70 -6.78
N ASP A 11 -6.33 8.47 -7.58
CA ASP A 11 -6.34 7.37 -8.55
C ASP A 11 -5.84 6.02 -8.01
N GLY A 12 -5.16 6.00 -6.85
CA GLY A 12 -4.63 4.78 -6.24
C GLY A 12 -5.22 4.46 -4.87
N ASP A 13 -4.45 3.69 -4.09
CA ASP A 13 -4.89 3.13 -2.81
C ASP A 13 -4.07 3.64 -1.63
N CYS A 14 -4.76 3.83 -0.50
CA CYS A 14 -4.12 3.98 0.79
C CYS A 14 -5.09 3.62 1.91
N SER A 15 -4.71 2.61 2.69
CA SER A 15 -5.42 2.19 3.89
C SER A 15 -4.50 2.22 5.09
N ILE A 16 -4.99 2.71 6.23
CA ILE A 16 -4.22 2.77 7.48
C ILE A 16 -4.96 1.97 8.54
N MET A 17 -4.24 1.13 9.27
CA MET A 17 -4.77 0.37 10.39
C MET A 17 -4.02 0.72 11.67
N GLU A 18 -4.76 1.27 12.63
CA GLU A 18 -4.34 1.39 14.01
C GLU A 18 -4.71 0.09 14.73
N HIS A 19 -3.70 -0.68 15.14
CA HIS A 19 -3.93 -1.96 15.81
C HIS A 19 -4.19 -1.78 17.30
N GLY A 20 -4.86 -2.75 17.92
CA GLY A 20 -5.08 -2.77 19.37
C GLY A 20 -3.78 -2.75 20.19
N SER A 21 -2.67 -3.18 19.60
CA SER A 21 -1.34 -3.11 20.22
C SER A 21 -0.67 -1.73 20.12
N GLY A 22 -1.33 -0.72 19.53
CA GLY A 22 -0.75 0.60 19.26
C GLY A 22 0.19 0.65 18.05
N ARG A 23 0.28 -0.42 17.26
CA ARG A 23 1.10 -0.46 16.02
C ARG A 23 0.29 0.07 14.85
N ILE A 24 0.96 0.76 13.92
CA ILE A 24 0.34 1.30 12.70
C ILE A 24 0.78 0.46 11.50
N THR A 25 -0.18 0.01 10.70
CA THR A 25 0.05 -0.56 9.37
C THR A 25 -0.46 0.40 8.31
N VAL A 26 0.36 0.68 7.31
CA VAL A 26 -0.06 1.38 6.09
C VAL A 26 -0.05 0.35 4.97
N LEU A 27 -1.17 0.20 4.27
CA LEU A 27 -1.35 -0.65 3.10
C LEU A 27 -1.45 0.26 1.88
N ASP A 28 -0.45 0.18 1.02
CA ASP A 28 -0.24 1.04 -0.14
C ASP A 28 -0.23 2.54 0.20
N ILE A 29 0.27 3.34 -0.73
CA ILE A 29 0.23 4.80 -0.63
C ILE A 29 0.15 5.41 -2.02
N CYS A 30 -0.74 6.38 -2.18
CA CYS A 30 -0.82 7.21 -3.37
C CYS A 30 -1.00 8.67 -2.97
N ASN A 31 -0.60 9.60 -3.84
CA ASN A 31 -0.74 11.04 -3.61
C ASN A 31 0.06 11.57 -2.40
N GLY A 32 1.08 10.83 -1.93
CA GLY A 32 1.97 11.30 -0.87
C GLY A 32 2.97 12.33 -1.39
N GLY A 33 3.34 13.32 -0.56
CA GLY A 33 4.28 14.37 -0.96
C GLY A 33 3.71 15.36 -1.98
N SER A 34 2.38 15.39 -2.15
CA SER A 34 1.68 16.36 -3.01
C SER A 34 1.62 17.77 -2.39
N THR A 35 2.65 18.17 -1.64
CA THR A 35 2.71 19.45 -0.94
C THR A 35 2.63 20.64 -1.93
N THR A 36 1.46 21.26 -1.87
CA THR A 36 1.07 22.59 -2.35
C THR A 36 1.19 22.86 -3.85
N GLN A 37 2.33 22.66 -4.52
CA GLN A 37 2.48 23.07 -5.92
C GLN A 37 1.77 22.11 -6.89
N LYS A 38 1.93 20.80 -6.71
CA LYS A 38 1.27 19.78 -7.54
C LYS A 38 -0.24 19.77 -7.30
N ALA A 39 -0.67 19.84 -6.03
CA ALA A 39 -2.07 20.01 -5.66
C ALA A 39 -2.67 21.32 -6.22
N LEU A 40 -1.93 22.43 -6.21
CA LEU A 40 -2.36 23.70 -6.81
C LEU A 40 -2.42 23.60 -8.34
N LEU A 41 -1.45 22.95 -8.99
CA LEU A 41 -1.45 22.75 -10.44
C LEU A 41 -2.61 21.85 -10.88
N GLU A 42 -2.89 20.78 -10.14
CA GLU A 42 -4.05 19.92 -10.39
C GLU A 42 -5.36 20.66 -10.13
N ALA A 43 -5.47 21.43 -9.05
CA ALA A 43 -6.63 22.26 -8.78
C ALA A 43 -6.87 23.28 -9.90
N LEU A 44 -5.79 23.92 -10.39
CA LEU A 44 -5.83 24.87 -11.50
C LEU A 44 -6.20 24.18 -12.83
N GLY A 45 -5.61 23.02 -13.12
CA GLY A 45 -5.92 22.21 -14.31
C GLY A 45 -7.37 21.70 -14.32
N ARG A 46 -7.93 21.38 -13.15
CA ARG A 46 -9.36 21.08 -12.97
C ARG A 46 -10.23 22.32 -13.15
N GLN A 47 -9.83 23.49 -12.62
CA GLN A 47 -10.54 24.76 -12.81
C GLN A 47 -10.57 25.20 -14.28
N LEU A 48 -9.52 24.88 -15.03
CA LEU A 48 -9.39 25.19 -16.46
C LEU A 48 -10.01 24.11 -17.38
N GLY A 49 -10.58 23.03 -16.82
CA GLY A 49 -11.24 21.98 -17.59
C GLY A 49 -10.32 21.09 -18.44
N ILE A 50 -9.01 21.07 -18.13
CA ILE A 50 -7.98 20.36 -18.91
C ILE A 50 -7.84 18.89 -18.46
N ALA A 51 -8.23 18.56 -17.23
CA ALA A 51 -8.23 17.19 -16.72
C ALA A 51 -9.49 16.41 -17.18
N LYS A 52 -9.30 15.34 -17.96
CA LYS A 52 -10.39 14.42 -18.34
C LYS A 52 -10.92 13.72 -17.10
N THR A 53 -12.22 13.87 -16.84
CA THR A 53 -12.90 13.16 -15.75
C THR A 53 -13.67 11.97 -16.32
N GLY A 54 -13.38 10.76 -15.84
CA GLY A 54 -14.28 9.62 -16.05
C GLY A 54 -15.58 9.85 -15.27
N SER A 55 -16.72 9.60 -15.90
CA SER A 55 -18.01 9.63 -15.21
C SER A 55 -18.14 8.41 -14.29
N GLY A 56 -18.40 8.60 -13.00
CA GLY A 56 -18.75 7.49 -12.09
C GLY A 56 -18.41 7.66 -10.60
N ASN A 57 -17.51 8.58 -10.23
CA ASN A 57 -17.01 8.69 -8.84
C ASN A 57 -17.78 9.68 -7.93
N TYR A 58 -18.93 10.22 -8.38
CA TYR A 58 -19.72 11.25 -7.69
C TYR A 58 -18.93 12.50 -7.22
N GLY A 59 -17.76 12.76 -7.82
CA GLY A 59 -16.87 13.85 -7.41
C GLY A 59 -16.03 13.56 -6.17
N MET A 60 -16.02 12.33 -5.62
CA MET A 60 -15.21 12.00 -4.44
C MET A 60 -13.71 12.18 -4.72
N ARG A 61 -13.20 11.82 -5.91
CA ARG A 61 -11.82 12.13 -6.34
C ARG A 61 -11.48 13.64 -6.41
N LYS A 62 -12.42 14.55 -6.15
CA LYS A 62 -12.18 16.01 -6.22
C LYS A 62 -11.51 16.59 -4.98
N SER A 63 -11.49 15.86 -3.86
CA SER A 63 -10.88 16.30 -2.61
C SER A 63 -10.05 15.17 -2.02
N PRO A 64 -8.92 14.82 -2.65
CA PRO A 64 -8.06 13.78 -2.13
C PRO A 64 -7.46 14.19 -0.77
N THR A 65 -7.33 13.22 0.11
CA THR A 65 -6.59 13.31 1.36
C THR A 65 -5.12 13.05 1.05
N GLU A 66 -4.24 13.94 1.52
CA GLU A 66 -2.80 13.72 1.43
C GLU A 66 -2.38 12.76 2.58
N PRO A 67 -1.89 11.55 2.27
CA PRO A 67 -1.73 10.49 3.27
C PRO A 67 -0.65 10.80 4.30
N ILE A 68 0.42 11.54 3.95
CA ILE A 68 1.52 11.80 4.88
C ILE A 68 1.07 12.73 6.01
N SER A 69 0.37 13.80 5.68
CA SER A 69 -0.24 14.74 6.62
C SER A 69 -1.26 14.03 7.50
N TYR A 70 -2.09 13.17 6.90
CA TYR A 70 -3.07 12.39 7.65
C TYR A 70 -2.41 11.46 8.68
N ILE A 71 -1.35 10.75 8.31
CA ILE A 71 -0.61 9.87 9.23
C ILE A 71 0.04 10.68 10.37
N LYS A 72 0.58 11.87 10.07
CA LYS A 72 1.13 12.78 11.09
C LYS A 72 0.06 13.24 12.09
N GLU A 73 -1.16 13.53 11.63
CA GLU A 73 -2.29 13.92 12.48
C GLU A 73 -2.77 12.79 13.42
N LEU A 74 -2.58 11.52 13.05
CA LEU A 74 -2.83 10.37 13.94
C LEU A 74 -1.85 10.30 15.13
N GLY A 75 -0.81 11.15 15.16
CA GLY A 75 0.12 11.24 16.29
C GLY A 75 1.18 10.13 16.35
N GLY A 76 1.40 9.42 15.24
CA GLY A 76 2.35 8.31 15.13
C GLY A 76 3.81 8.77 15.11
N SER A 77 4.69 8.07 15.86
CA SER A 77 6.13 8.33 15.90
C SER A 77 6.96 7.44 14.96
N LYS A 78 6.30 6.54 14.22
CA LYS A 78 6.79 5.75 13.06
C LYS A 78 5.69 4.80 12.58
N VAL A 79 5.73 4.42 11.31
CA VAL A 79 4.88 3.33 10.79
C VAL A 79 5.53 1.98 11.15
N PHE A 80 4.80 1.11 11.86
CA PHE A 80 5.33 -0.19 12.25
C PHE A 80 5.54 -1.09 11.03
N ARG A 81 4.61 -1.09 10.08
CA ARG A 81 4.82 -1.73 8.79
C ARG A 81 4.17 -0.97 7.64
N PHE A 82 4.87 -0.89 6.53
CA PHE A 82 4.28 -0.60 5.24
C PHE A 82 4.13 -1.90 4.46
N VAL A 83 2.96 -2.14 3.89
CA VAL A 83 2.68 -3.29 3.01
C VAL A 83 2.41 -2.74 1.64
N LEU A 84 3.21 -3.15 0.66
CA LEU A 84 2.97 -2.88 -0.74
C LEU A 84 2.30 -4.10 -1.36
N THR A 85 1.08 -3.95 -1.83
CA THR A 85 0.32 -5.06 -2.41
C THR A 85 0.98 -5.57 -3.68
N HIS A 86 1.40 -4.65 -4.55
CA HIS A 86 2.11 -4.90 -5.80
C HIS A 86 2.83 -3.60 -6.27
N PRO A 87 3.83 -3.68 -7.17
CA PRO A 87 4.72 -2.56 -7.50
C PRO A 87 4.19 -1.62 -8.59
N ASP A 88 2.89 -1.38 -8.63
CA ASP A 88 2.31 -0.34 -9.49
C ASP A 88 2.43 1.03 -8.81
N MET A 89 2.67 2.08 -9.60
CA MET A 89 3.04 3.39 -9.03
C MET A 89 1.92 4.03 -8.23
N ASP A 90 0.66 3.78 -8.56
CA ASP A 90 -0.51 4.18 -7.77
C ASP A 90 -0.64 3.47 -6.42
N HIS A 91 0.23 2.52 -6.10
CA HIS A 91 0.30 1.87 -4.79
C HIS A 91 1.55 2.30 -3.99
N MET A 92 2.44 3.10 -4.58
CA MET A 92 3.65 3.62 -3.92
C MET A 92 4.02 5.08 -4.24
N ASP A 93 3.10 5.86 -4.81
CA ASP A 93 3.25 7.30 -5.07
C ASP A 93 3.24 8.09 -3.75
N GLY A 94 4.41 8.55 -3.32
CA GLY A 94 4.67 9.11 -1.99
C GLY A 94 5.36 8.17 -1.00
N PHE A 95 5.80 6.98 -1.43
CA PHE A 95 6.54 6.04 -0.58
C PHE A 95 7.86 6.62 -0.07
N LYS A 96 8.55 7.44 -0.88
CA LYS A 96 9.75 8.15 -0.45
C LYS A 96 9.44 9.15 0.66
N GLU A 97 8.40 9.96 0.49
CA GLU A 97 7.99 10.93 1.50
C GLU A 97 7.61 10.22 2.81
N LEU A 98 6.91 9.08 2.72
CA LEU A 98 6.61 8.24 3.89
C LEU A 98 7.88 7.78 4.62
N CYS A 99 8.90 7.33 3.88
CA CYS A 99 10.17 6.92 4.46
C CYS A 99 10.92 8.07 5.13
N ASP A 100 10.94 9.25 4.50
CA ASP A 100 11.74 10.38 4.93
C ASP A 100 11.09 11.15 6.09
N GLU A 101 9.77 11.38 6.03
CA GLU A 101 9.07 12.22 7.01
C GLU A 101 8.56 11.44 8.24
N ILE A 102 8.23 10.16 8.08
CA ILE A 102 7.63 9.34 9.16
C ILE A 102 8.52 8.14 9.49
N GLY A 103 9.03 7.46 8.47
CA GLY A 103 9.83 6.25 8.59
C GLY A 103 9.00 5.00 8.83
N ILE A 104 9.50 3.87 8.31
CA ILE A 104 8.91 2.54 8.46
C ILE A 104 9.87 1.61 9.20
N LEU A 105 9.34 0.64 9.96
CA LEU A 105 10.16 -0.38 10.64
C LEU A 105 10.20 -1.70 9.87
N ASN A 106 9.10 -2.06 9.24
CA ASN A 106 8.96 -3.29 8.45
C ASN A 106 8.38 -2.95 7.08
N PHE A 107 8.93 -3.56 6.03
CA PHE A 107 8.41 -3.48 4.68
C PHE A 107 7.94 -4.85 4.23
N TRP A 108 6.66 -4.98 3.89
CA TRP A 108 6.12 -6.22 3.35
C TRP A 108 6.02 -6.11 1.83
N ASP A 109 6.80 -6.94 1.16
CA ASP A 109 6.90 -7.04 -0.30
C ASP A 109 6.26 -8.35 -0.76
N SER A 110 5.34 -8.32 -1.73
CA SER A 110 4.65 -9.52 -2.22
C SER A 110 5.57 -10.44 -3.01
N GLY A 111 6.77 -9.99 -3.38
CA GLY A 111 7.74 -10.74 -4.16
C GLY A 111 7.49 -10.68 -5.67
N VAL A 112 6.37 -10.08 -6.10
CA VAL A 112 6.11 -9.78 -7.50
C VAL A 112 6.96 -8.60 -7.96
N ARG A 113 7.30 -8.56 -9.24
CA ARG A 113 8.23 -7.61 -9.84
C ARG A 113 7.58 -6.98 -11.05
N LYS A 114 8.03 -5.77 -11.34
CA LYS A 114 7.67 -5.00 -12.52
C LYS A 114 8.92 -4.31 -13.04
N SER A 115 9.00 -4.15 -14.35
CA SER A 115 10.05 -3.34 -14.97
C SER A 115 9.92 -1.88 -14.53
N LYS A 116 11.05 -1.16 -14.44
CA LYS A 116 11.02 0.26 -14.09
C LYS A 116 10.15 1.01 -15.11
N PRO A 117 9.11 1.75 -14.68
CA PRO A 117 8.31 2.55 -15.59
C PRO A 117 9.15 3.63 -16.27
N ASP A 118 8.67 4.12 -17.41
CA ASP A 118 9.17 5.36 -17.98
C ASP A 118 8.56 6.55 -17.23
N PHE A 119 9.41 7.40 -16.66
CA PHE A 119 9.00 8.59 -15.90
C PHE A 119 9.13 9.89 -16.72
N SER A 120 9.50 9.80 -18.01
CA SER A 120 9.62 10.97 -18.88
C SER A 120 8.27 11.67 -19.12
N GLU A 121 7.19 10.90 -19.12
CA GLU A 121 5.81 11.38 -19.27
C GLU A 121 4.92 10.72 -18.21
N GLY A 122 4.52 11.46 -17.18
CA GLY A 122 3.65 10.89 -16.14
C GLY A 122 3.45 11.78 -14.94
N ARG A 123 2.51 11.37 -14.07
CA ARG A 123 2.24 12.06 -12.80
C ARG A 123 3.08 11.54 -11.64
N TYR A 124 3.71 10.38 -11.77
CA TYR A 124 4.43 9.70 -10.68
C TYR A 124 5.88 10.17 -10.57
N ASN A 125 6.45 10.09 -9.37
CA ASN A 125 7.83 10.47 -9.12
C ASN A 125 8.76 9.25 -9.23
N GLU A 126 9.84 9.37 -10.02
CA GLU A 126 10.86 8.32 -10.15
C GLU A 126 11.56 8.01 -8.83
N GLU A 127 11.67 9.00 -7.93
CA GLU A 127 12.32 8.81 -6.64
C GLU A 127 11.56 7.84 -5.72
N ASP A 128 10.24 7.72 -5.87
CA ASP A 128 9.45 6.73 -5.14
C ASP A 128 9.82 5.30 -5.58
N TRP A 129 10.00 5.10 -6.88
CA TRP A 129 10.47 3.82 -7.43
C TRP A 129 11.88 3.50 -6.92
N ASP A 130 12.79 4.45 -6.99
CA ASP A 130 14.18 4.24 -6.54
C ASP A 130 14.26 3.95 -5.04
N GLN A 131 13.43 4.61 -4.23
CA GLN A 131 13.31 4.31 -2.80
C GLN A 131 12.70 2.92 -2.56
N TYR A 132 11.65 2.54 -3.31
CA TYR A 132 11.10 1.18 -3.26
C TYR A 132 12.18 0.13 -3.52
N ILE A 133 12.95 0.26 -4.61
CA ILE A 133 14.05 -0.67 -4.93
C ILE A 133 15.07 -0.72 -3.80
N LYS A 134 15.46 0.43 -3.25
CA LYS A 134 16.43 0.52 -2.15
C LYS A 134 15.94 -0.21 -0.90
N VAL A 135 14.69 -0.01 -0.49
CA VAL A 135 14.10 -0.67 0.69
C VAL A 135 13.94 -2.17 0.44
N ARG A 136 13.35 -2.55 -0.70
CA ARG A 136 13.13 -3.95 -1.10
C ARG A 136 14.42 -4.76 -1.10
N ASP A 137 15.51 -4.18 -1.61
CA ASP A 137 16.82 -4.84 -1.68
C ASP A 137 17.56 -4.85 -0.34
N GLY A 138 16.93 -4.40 0.76
CA GLY A 138 17.54 -4.36 2.09
C GLY A 138 18.66 -3.32 2.23
N LYS A 139 18.70 -2.31 1.35
CA LYS A 139 19.71 -1.24 1.35
C LYS A 139 19.29 -0.02 2.19
N CYS A 140 18.18 -0.12 2.92
CA CYS A 140 17.70 0.89 3.87
C CYS A 140 17.92 0.41 5.31
N SER A 141 18.87 1.02 6.02
CA SER A 141 19.21 0.64 7.40
C SER A 141 18.02 0.80 8.34
N GLY A 142 17.78 -0.21 9.19
CA GLY A 142 16.71 -0.18 10.20
C GLY A 142 15.33 -0.58 9.68
N VAL A 143 15.20 -0.95 8.40
CA VAL A 143 13.97 -1.53 7.83
C VAL A 143 14.14 -3.03 7.66
N THR A 144 13.20 -3.80 8.19
CA THR A 144 13.15 -5.26 7.98
C THR A 144 12.23 -5.58 6.80
N VAL A 145 12.76 -6.23 5.76
CA VAL A 145 11.96 -6.68 4.60
C VAL A 145 11.37 -8.06 4.90
N VAL A 146 10.07 -8.21 4.67
CA VAL A 146 9.31 -9.46 4.87
C VAL A 146 8.60 -9.81 3.56
N THR A 147 8.84 -11.02 3.07
CA THR A 147 8.25 -11.51 1.82
C THR A 147 7.40 -12.74 2.10
N ALA A 148 6.36 -12.56 2.91
CA ALA A 148 5.49 -13.64 3.33
C ALA A 148 4.60 -14.12 2.18
N LYS A 149 4.13 -15.36 2.27
CA LYS A 149 3.22 -15.99 1.30
C LYS A 149 1.91 -16.41 1.95
N ALA A 150 0.92 -16.74 1.14
CA ALA A 150 -0.35 -17.29 1.59
C ALA A 150 -0.16 -18.37 2.66
N GLY A 151 -0.92 -18.28 3.75
CA GLY A 151 -0.86 -19.21 4.88
C GLY A 151 0.30 -19.01 5.86
N SER A 152 1.22 -18.06 5.59
CA SER A 152 2.33 -17.75 6.52
C SER A 152 1.81 -17.33 7.90
N ARG A 153 2.48 -17.80 8.95
CA ARG A 153 2.18 -17.43 10.34
C ARG A 153 3.41 -16.99 11.10
N PHE A 154 3.40 -15.75 11.60
CA PHE A 154 4.54 -15.19 12.31
C PHE A 154 4.14 -14.05 13.26
N GLN A 155 5.06 -13.75 14.19
CA GLN A 155 4.87 -12.72 15.19
C GLN A 155 4.48 -11.40 14.51
N TYR A 156 3.62 -10.63 15.19
CA TYR A 156 3.12 -9.34 14.73
C TYR A 156 2.10 -9.41 13.60
N ALA A 157 2.06 -10.43 12.75
CA ALA A 157 1.03 -10.59 11.73
C ALA A 157 -0.26 -11.20 12.29
N ASN A 158 -0.29 -12.52 12.40
CA ASN A 158 -1.40 -13.33 12.87
C ASN A 158 -1.01 -14.22 14.07
N ARG A 159 0.16 -13.95 14.66
CA ARG A 159 0.69 -14.52 15.90
C ARG A 159 1.32 -13.43 16.77
N GLY A 160 1.34 -13.58 18.09
CA GLY A 160 2.02 -12.62 18.97
C GLY A 160 1.52 -12.57 20.41
N GLU A 161 2.37 -12.06 21.30
CA GLU A 161 2.09 -11.93 22.74
C GLU A 161 0.97 -10.92 23.04
N PRO A 162 0.19 -11.12 24.12
CA PRO A 162 0.22 -12.26 25.03
C PRO A 162 -0.70 -13.44 24.64
N ASP A 163 -1.62 -13.32 23.66
CA ASP A 163 -2.60 -14.38 23.32
C ASP A 163 -2.87 -14.52 21.79
N ASP A 164 -1.77 -14.73 21.08
CA ASP A 164 -1.51 -15.32 19.75
C ASP A 164 -2.39 -14.95 18.54
N ARG A 165 -3.04 -13.78 18.55
CA ARG A 165 -3.67 -13.24 17.32
C ARG A 165 -2.81 -12.23 16.57
N GLY A 166 -1.69 -11.78 17.15
CA GLY A 166 -0.84 -10.72 16.56
C GLY A 166 -1.65 -9.45 16.26
N ASP A 167 -1.37 -8.83 15.12
CA ASP A 167 -2.21 -7.76 14.57
C ASP A 167 -3.42 -8.28 13.79
N CYS A 168 -3.80 -9.54 13.97
CA CYS A 168 -4.98 -10.13 13.34
C CYS A 168 -4.98 -10.07 11.80
N LEU A 169 -3.80 -10.03 11.19
CA LEU A 169 -3.62 -9.94 9.73
C LEU A 169 -3.22 -11.30 9.17
N ASP A 170 -4.17 -11.95 8.50
CA ASP A 170 -3.90 -13.18 7.76
C ASP A 170 -3.51 -12.84 6.32
N ILE A 171 -2.49 -13.51 5.79
CA ILE A 171 -2.04 -13.38 4.40
C ILE A 171 -2.67 -14.52 3.61
N VAL A 172 -3.57 -14.19 2.69
CA VAL A 172 -4.33 -15.19 1.90
C VAL A 172 -3.85 -15.29 0.46
N ALA A 173 -3.14 -14.29 -0.06
CA ALA A 173 -2.41 -14.33 -1.33
C ALA A 173 -1.23 -13.35 -1.27
N PRO A 174 -0.20 -13.48 -2.12
CA PRO A 174 0.00 -14.56 -3.08
C PRO A 174 0.71 -15.78 -2.47
N ASP A 175 0.63 -16.93 -3.13
CA ASP A 175 1.56 -18.05 -2.90
C ASP A 175 2.77 -17.95 -3.83
N SER A 176 3.70 -18.90 -3.73
CA SER A 176 4.88 -18.91 -4.60
C SER A 176 4.55 -19.15 -6.08
N GLY A 177 3.46 -19.87 -6.38
CA GLY A 177 3.02 -20.15 -7.74
C GLY A 177 2.49 -18.91 -8.44
N LEU A 178 1.62 -18.14 -7.76
CA LEU A 178 1.11 -16.87 -8.26
C LEU A 178 2.24 -15.88 -8.53
N VAL A 179 3.20 -15.73 -7.61
CA VAL A 179 4.34 -14.84 -7.80
C VAL A 179 5.18 -15.25 -9.03
N ALA A 180 5.41 -16.55 -9.22
CA ALA A 180 6.16 -17.03 -10.38
C ALA A 180 5.43 -16.74 -11.69
N ALA A 181 4.13 -17.05 -11.75
CA ALA A 181 3.29 -16.81 -12.93
C ALA A 181 3.19 -15.31 -13.27
N ALA A 182 2.90 -14.47 -12.28
CA ALA A 182 2.81 -13.01 -12.44
C ALA A 182 4.12 -12.39 -12.96
N ASN A 183 5.26 -12.85 -12.45
CA ASN A 183 6.57 -12.39 -12.94
C ASN A 183 6.89 -12.88 -14.36
N GLU A 184 6.39 -14.06 -14.76
CA GLU A 184 6.56 -14.59 -16.12
C GLU A 184 5.68 -13.85 -17.14
N SER A 185 4.46 -13.47 -16.73
CA SER A 185 3.51 -12.75 -17.58
C SER A 185 3.63 -11.21 -17.53
N ASP A 186 4.51 -10.67 -16.67
CA ASP A 186 4.61 -9.23 -16.36
C ASP A 186 3.24 -8.64 -15.93
N ASP A 187 2.48 -9.43 -15.16
CA ASP A 187 1.16 -9.05 -14.63
C ASP A 187 1.21 -9.03 -13.09
N PRO A 188 1.67 -7.93 -12.49
CA PRO A 188 1.86 -7.86 -11.04
C PRO A 188 0.57 -7.99 -10.23
N ASN A 189 -0.57 -7.64 -10.84
CA ASN A 189 -1.89 -7.63 -10.21
C ASN A 189 -2.35 -9.06 -9.88
N ASP A 190 -1.90 -10.04 -10.67
CA ASP A 190 -2.18 -11.46 -10.45
C ASP A 190 -1.36 -12.09 -9.30
N ALA A 191 -0.53 -11.31 -8.60
CA ALA A 191 0.10 -11.71 -7.35
C ALA A 191 0.09 -10.58 -6.28
N SER A 192 -0.91 -9.70 -6.31
CA SER A 192 -1.14 -8.72 -5.25
C SER A 192 -1.28 -9.40 -3.88
N TYR A 193 -0.76 -8.77 -2.81
CA TYR A 193 -1.14 -9.21 -1.47
C TYR A 193 -2.64 -9.08 -1.29
N VAL A 194 -3.26 -10.18 -0.87
CA VAL A 194 -4.60 -10.15 -0.29
C VAL A 194 -4.45 -10.42 1.20
N LEU A 195 -4.82 -9.42 2.01
CA LEU A 195 -4.82 -9.52 3.46
C LEU A 195 -6.24 -9.59 3.99
N VAL A 196 -6.42 -10.41 5.02
CA VAL A 196 -7.67 -10.49 5.78
C VAL A 196 -7.41 -10.00 7.20
N TYR A 197 -7.99 -8.85 7.54
CA TYR A 197 -7.98 -8.32 8.89
C TYR A 197 -9.17 -8.88 9.69
N ARG A 198 -8.87 -9.63 10.75
CA ARG A 198 -9.89 -10.23 11.62
C ARG A 198 -10.28 -9.27 12.74
N THR A 199 -11.55 -8.87 12.77
CA THR A 199 -12.12 -8.03 13.83
C THR A 199 -13.21 -8.77 14.61
N CYS A 200 -13.68 -8.20 15.72
CA CYS A 200 -14.84 -8.74 16.44
C CYS A 200 -16.17 -8.58 15.66
N GLY A 201 -16.25 -7.62 14.74
CA GLY A 201 -17.45 -7.35 13.93
C GLY A 201 -17.48 -8.08 12.59
N GLY A 202 -16.41 -8.79 12.22
CA GLY A 202 -16.28 -9.47 10.93
C GLY A 202 -14.86 -9.42 10.38
N ARG A 203 -14.72 -9.77 9.11
CA ARG A 203 -13.45 -9.74 8.37
C ARG A 203 -13.46 -8.60 7.38
N ILE A 204 -12.36 -7.87 7.29
CA ILE A 204 -12.11 -6.85 6.27
C ILE A 204 -11.05 -7.42 5.33
N VAL A 205 -11.32 -7.37 4.03
CA VAL A 205 -10.39 -7.85 3.00
C VAL A 205 -9.72 -6.64 2.35
N PHE A 206 -8.41 -6.69 2.24
CA PHE A 206 -7.59 -5.71 1.52
C PHE A 206 -6.92 -6.42 0.34
N PRO A 207 -7.48 -6.31 -0.87
CA PRO A 207 -7.01 -7.08 -2.02
C PRO A 207 -5.98 -6.36 -2.89
N GLY A 208 -5.72 -5.07 -2.66
CA GLY A 208 -5.07 -4.22 -3.68
C GLY A 208 -5.78 -4.38 -5.02
N ASP A 209 -5.01 -4.52 -6.08
CA ASP A 209 -5.53 -4.77 -7.42
C ASP A 209 -5.56 -6.27 -7.79
N ALA A 210 -5.69 -7.16 -6.81
CA ALA A 210 -5.79 -8.60 -7.07
C ALA A 210 -6.78 -8.90 -8.20
N HIS A 211 -6.32 -9.61 -9.22
CA HIS A 211 -7.11 -9.95 -10.40
C HIS A 211 -7.36 -11.47 -10.49
N ASP A 212 -7.82 -11.94 -11.66
CA ASP A 212 -8.41 -13.26 -11.90
C ASP A 212 -7.64 -14.44 -11.28
N ASN A 213 -6.32 -14.53 -11.46
CA ASN A 213 -5.57 -15.69 -10.93
C ASN A 213 -5.47 -15.65 -9.41
N THR A 214 -5.31 -14.46 -8.82
CA THR A 214 -5.31 -14.30 -7.37
C THR A 214 -6.68 -14.68 -6.78
N TRP A 215 -7.78 -14.21 -7.38
CA TRP A 215 -9.11 -14.58 -6.88
C TRP A 215 -9.44 -16.05 -7.07
N LYS A 216 -9.01 -16.65 -8.19
CA LYS A 216 -9.14 -18.08 -8.41
C LYS A 216 -8.41 -18.89 -7.35
N TYR A 217 -7.21 -18.46 -6.93
CA TYR A 217 -6.47 -19.08 -5.83
C TYR A 217 -7.16 -18.90 -4.48
N VAL A 218 -7.63 -17.68 -4.15
CA VAL A 218 -8.23 -17.37 -2.85
C VAL A 218 -9.58 -18.09 -2.63
N LEU A 219 -10.32 -18.36 -3.70
CA LEU A 219 -11.66 -18.97 -3.64
C LEU A 219 -11.66 -20.50 -3.73
N THR A 220 -10.50 -21.15 -3.89
CA THR A 220 -10.34 -22.61 -3.96
C THR A 220 -9.70 -23.19 -2.71
#